data_AF-A0A7K0ZC49-F1
#
_entry.id   AF-A0A7K0ZC49-F1
#
_cell.length_a   1.000
_cell.length_b   1.000
_cell.length_c   1.000
_cell.angle_alpha   90.00
_cell.angle_beta   90.00
_cell.angle_gamma   90.00
#
_symmetry.space_group_name_H-M   'P 1'
#
loop_
_entity.id
_entity.type
_entity.pdbx_description
1 polymer ?
#
loop_
_entity_poly.entity_id
_entity_poly.type
_entity_poly.pdbx_seq_one_letter_code
_entity_poly.pdbx_strand_id
1 'polypeptide(L)'
;MSNIEHFIQQANERLVSYPRCSHEQACVYASEDIVENELGSRIFLSKDLEPWLQQVCTREDIDTPHIIVARVAKTSLATALTDINAICIRGKNTSVATVLHEIAHIVVGIDSHGVLFRDELVRLCRAHISVEYAAMLHGVYSGLGLTMSPWPASAAQR
;
A
#
# COMPACT_ATOMS: atom_id res chain seq x y z
N MET A 1 -20.23 -5.90 -18.09
CA MET A 1 -19.02 -6.11 -17.29
C MET A 1 -18.97 -4.98 -16.29
N SER A 2 -18.99 -5.28 -14.99
CA SER A 2 -18.85 -4.25 -13.97
C SER A 2 -17.47 -3.60 -14.08
N ASN A 3 -17.32 -2.32 -13.71
CA ASN A 3 -16.02 -1.63 -13.79
C ASN A 3 -14.92 -2.39 -13.01
N ILE A 4 -15.31 -3.05 -11.91
CA ILE A 4 -14.39 -3.84 -11.08
C ILE A 4 -13.89 -5.13 -11.76
N GLU A 5 -14.72 -5.82 -12.56
CA GLU A 5 -14.29 -7.00 -13.33
C GLU A 5 -13.15 -6.67 -14.31
N HIS A 6 -13.19 -5.48 -14.90
CA HIS A 6 -12.13 -5.01 -15.79
C HIS A 6 -10.80 -4.89 -15.06
N PHE A 7 -10.80 -4.26 -13.88
CA PHE A 7 -9.59 -4.09 -13.07
C PHE A 7 -9.06 -5.42 -12.51
N ILE A 8 -9.95 -6.35 -12.15
CA ILE A 8 -9.55 -7.71 -11.73
C ILE A 8 -8.85 -8.44 -12.89
N GLN A 9 -9.36 -8.32 -14.11
CA GLN A 9 -8.73 -8.92 -15.28
C GLN A 9 -7.34 -8.31 -15.55
N GLN A 10 -7.23 -6.98 -15.50
CA GLN A 10 -5.93 -6.30 -15.65
C GLN A 10 -4.93 -6.72 -14.57
N ALA A 11 -5.38 -6.86 -13.31
CA ALA A 11 -4.51 -7.28 -12.22
C ALA A 11 -4.02 -8.73 -12.41
N ASN A 12 -4.87 -9.63 -12.88
CA ASN A 12 -4.47 -11.00 -13.25
C ASN A 12 -3.40 -11.02 -14.35
N GLU A 13 -3.58 -10.21 -15.40
CA GLU A 13 -2.58 -10.07 -16.47
C GLU A 13 -1.26 -9.49 -15.94
N ARG A 14 -1.34 -8.56 -14.99
CA ARG A 14 -0.18 -7.90 -14.40
C ARG A 14 0.69 -8.82 -13.54
N LEU A 15 0.17 -9.94 -13.04
CA LEU A 15 0.91 -10.92 -12.22
C LEU A 15 2.23 -11.37 -12.85
N VAL A 16 2.28 -11.45 -14.19
CA VAL A 16 3.50 -11.85 -14.94
C VAL A 16 4.68 -10.91 -14.73
N SER A 17 4.43 -9.69 -14.23
CA SER A 17 5.46 -8.70 -13.91
C SER A 17 6.20 -9.01 -12.59
N TYR A 18 5.70 -9.98 -11.81
CA TYR A 18 6.20 -10.33 -10.48
C TYR A 18 6.71 -11.78 -10.37
N PRO A 19 7.60 -12.25 -11.26
CA PRO A 19 7.98 -13.67 -11.35
C PRO A 19 8.79 -14.20 -10.16
N ARG A 20 9.26 -13.33 -9.26
CA ARG A 20 10.03 -13.69 -8.05
C ARG A 20 9.23 -13.56 -6.76
N CYS A 21 7.97 -13.16 -6.84
CA CYS A 21 7.08 -13.03 -5.69
C CYS A 21 6.33 -14.34 -5.44
N SER A 22 5.86 -14.54 -4.21
CA SER A 22 4.82 -15.54 -3.97
C SER A 22 3.55 -15.14 -4.72
N HIS A 23 2.62 -16.09 -4.94
CA HIS A 23 1.36 -15.76 -5.60
C HIS A 23 0.58 -14.67 -4.84
N GLU A 24 0.53 -14.75 -3.50
CA GLU A 24 -0.12 -13.74 -2.67
C GLU A 24 0.51 -12.35 -2.87
N GLN A 25 1.84 -12.27 -2.79
CA GLN A 25 2.57 -11.01 -2.96
C GLN A 25 2.41 -10.44 -4.37
N ALA A 26 2.44 -11.28 -5.41
CA ALA A 26 2.21 -10.86 -6.79
C ALA A 26 0.80 -10.28 -6.98
N CYS A 27 -0.23 -10.91 -6.39
CA CYS A 27 -1.61 -10.40 -6.43
C CYS A 27 -1.73 -9.05 -5.70
N VAL A 28 -1.02 -8.88 -4.59
CA VAL A 28 -1.01 -7.61 -3.85
C VAL A 28 -0.38 -6.49 -4.68
N TYR A 29 0.84 -6.69 -5.18
CA TYR A 29 1.51 -5.69 -6.01
C TYR A 29 0.78 -5.38 -7.31
N ALA A 30 0.20 -6.40 -7.96
CA ALA A 30 -0.61 -6.19 -9.15
C ALA A 30 -1.85 -5.34 -8.85
N SER A 31 -2.52 -5.56 -7.71
CA SER A 31 -3.68 -4.77 -7.34
C SER A 31 -3.31 -3.32 -7.05
N GLU A 32 -2.24 -3.09 -6.27
CA GLU A 32 -1.71 -1.76 -5.98
C GLU A 32 -1.34 -1.01 -7.26
N ASP A 33 -0.64 -1.67 -8.18
CA ASP A 33 -0.30 -1.10 -9.50
C ASP A 33 -1.55 -0.67 -10.28
N ILE A 34 -2.57 -1.54 -10.38
CA ILE A 34 -3.78 -1.23 -11.16
C ILE A 34 -4.52 -0.03 -10.54
N VAL A 35 -4.67 -0.01 -9.23
CA VAL A 35 -5.38 1.07 -8.52
C VAL A 35 -4.59 2.38 -8.61
N GLU A 36 -3.27 2.35 -8.39
CA GLU A 36 -2.41 3.52 -8.48
C GLU A 36 -2.37 4.09 -9.90
N ASN A 37 -2.38 3.24 -10.93
CA ASN A 37 -2.41 3.70 -12.33
C ASN A 37 -3.74 4.36 -12.72
N GLU A 38 -4.86 3.88 -12.16
CA GLU A 38 -6.19 4.42 -12.46
C GLU A 38 -6.48 5.72 -11.70
N LEU A 39 -6.26 5.71 -10.38
CA LEU A 39 -6.70 6.80 -9.51
C LEU A 39 -5.55 7.74 -9.11
N GLY A 40 -4.32 7.25 -9.17
CA GLY A 40 -3.14 7.97 -8.68
C GLY A 40 -3.12 8.16 -7.17
N SER A 41 -1.94 8.51 -6.65
CA SER A 41 -1.79 9.10 -5.33
C SER A 41 -0.83 10.27 -5.38
N ARG A 42 -0.86 11.12 -4.35
CA ARG A 42 0.05 12.27 -4.28
C ARG A 42 1.51 11.79 -4.27
N ILE A 43 2.35 12.45 -5.05
CA ILE A 43 3.79 12.18 -5.11
C ILE A 43 4.55 13.24 -4.30
N PHE A 44 5.48 12.80 -3.47
CA PHE A 44 6.42 13.65 -2.75
C PHE A 44 7.83 13.53 -3.31
N LEU A 45 8.61 14.60 -3.16
CA LEU A 45 10.06 14.46 -3.10
C LEU A 45 10.40 13.71 -1.80
N SER A 46 11.22 12.66 -1.87
CA SER A 46 11.51 11.81 -0.71
C SER A 46 12.06 12.58 0.49
N LYS A 47 12.75 13.71 0.24
CA LYS A 47 13.27 14.62 1.28
C LYS A 47 12.19 15.44 2.00
N ASP A 48 11.01 15.61 1.40
CA ASP A 48 9.91 16.44 1.91
C ASP A 48 8.77 15.58 2.48
N LEU A 49 8.98 14.27 2.60
CA LEU A 49 7.98 13.31 3.07
C LEU A 49 7.77 13.36 4.59
N GLU A 50 8.85 13.61 5.34
CA GLU A 50 8.88 13.50 6.81
C GLU A 50 7.78 14.32 7.52
N PRO A 51 7.50 15.59 7.15
CA PRO A 51 6.41 16.34 7.76
C PRO A 51 5.03 15.72 7.54
N TRP A 52 4.79 15.12 6.36
CA TRP A 52 3.53 14.44 6.08
C TRP A 52 3.44 13.11 6.81
N LEU A 53 4.53 12.33 6.84
CA LEU A 53 4.59 11.08 7.59
C LEU A 53 4.27 11.30 9.07
N GLN A 54 4.85 12.33 9.69
CA GLN A 54 4.56 12.70 11.07
C GLN A 54 3.06 12.99 11.28
N GLN A 55 2.40 13.67 10.35
CA GLN A 55 0.96 13.94 10.45
C GLN A 55 0.12 12.67 10.38
N VAL A 56 0.47 11.75 9.48
CA VAL A 56 -0.18 10.44 9.36
C VAL A 56 0.00 9.66 10.65
N CYS A 57 1.24 9.47 11.09
CA CYS A 57 1.56 8.71 12.30
C CYS A 57 0.88 9.28 13.55
N THR A 58 0.90 10.60 13.75
CA THR A 58 0.17 11.24 14.86
C THR A 58 -1.34 11.00 14.79
N ARG A 59 -1.95 11.05 13.60
CA ARG A 59 -3.40 10.83 13.44
C ARG A 59 -3.79 9.37 13.67
N GLU A 60 -2.89 8.46 13.35
CA GLU A 60 -3.11 7.01 13.44
C GLU A 60 -2.63 6.41 14.76
N ASP A 61 -2.06 7.21 15.65
CA ASP A 61 -1.43 6.76 16.91
C ASP A 61 -0.35 5.69 16.67
N ILE A 62 0.53 5.96 15.70
CA ILE A 62 1.66 5.11 15.30
C ILE A 62 2.96 5.83 15.64
N ASP A 63 3.94 5.09 16.17
CA ASP A 63 5.31 5.61 16.34
C ASP A 63 5.92 5.96 14.98
N THR A 64 6.26 7.24 14.76
CA THR A 64 6.77 7.72 13.46
C THR A 64 8.06 6.98 13.07
N PRO A 65 8.08 6.24 11.94
CA PRO A 65 9.27 5.55 11.51
C PRO A 65 10.30 6.52 10.93
N HIS A 66 11.59 6.20 11.10
CA HIS A 66 12.67 6.98 10.52
C HIS A 66 12.72 6.81 8.99
N ILE A 67 12.86 7.91 8.25
CA ILE A 67 13.04 7.85 6.79
C ILE A 67 14.52 7.71 6.44
N ILE A 68 14.85 6.66 5.69
CA ILE A 68 16.17 6.44 5.09
C ILE A 68 16.04 6.61 3.58
N VAL A 69 16.66 7.65 3.02
CA VAL A 69 16.66 7.85 1.56
C VAL A 69 17.90 7.18 0.94
N ALA A 70 17.66 6.16 0.13
CA ALA A 70 18.68 5.40 -0.58
C ALA A 70 18.61 5.65 -2.10
N ARG A 71 19.65 5.19 -2.81
CA ARG A 71 19.67 5.20 -4.27
C ARG A 71 18.58 4.29 -4.83
N VAL A 72 18.09 4.62 -6.02
CA VAL A 72 17.11 3.81 -6.77
C VAL A 72 17.62 2.37 -6.87
N ALA A 73 16.76 1.40 -6.52
CA ALA A 73 16.99 -0.01 -6.81
C ALA A 73 16.08 -0.45 -7.96
N LYS A 74 16.49 -1.50 -8.68
CA LYS A 74 15.68 -2.09 -9.75
C LYS A 74 14.49 -2.92 -9.25
N THR A 75 14.50 -3.28 -7.97
CA THR A 75 13.63 -4.34 -7.43
C THR A 75 12.56 -3.86 -6.46
N SER A 76 12.75 -2.71 -5.78
CA SER A 76 11.69 -2.13 -4.96
C SER A 76 11.87 -0.61 -4.81
N LEU A 77 10.74 0.09 -4.63
CA LEU A 77 10.70 1.53 -4.44
C LEU A 77 10.84 1.94 -2.98
N ALA A 78 10.34 1.10 -2.06
CA ALA A 78 10.55 1.27 -0.63
C ALA A 78 10.64 -0.08 0.09
N THR A 79 11.04 -0.05 1.37
CA THR A 79 11.06 -1.23 2.26
C THR A 79 10.92 -0.78 3.70
N ALA A 80 9.98 -1.37 4.43
CA ALA A 80 9.86 -1.30 5.87
C ALA A 80 10.97 -2.13 6.54
N LEU A 81 11.65 -1.53 7.49
CA LEU A 81 12.61 -2.15 8.39
C LEU A 81 11.97 -2.16 9.78
N THR A 82 11.13 -3.17 9.99
CA THR A 82 10.27 -3.30 11.17
C THR A 82 11.06 -3.44 12.47
N ASP A 83 12.26 -4.02 12.40
CA ASP A 83 13.20 -4.20 13.51
C ASP A 83 13.77 -2.91 14.09
N ILE A 84 13.90 -1.87 13.26
CA ILE A 84 14.46 -0.56 13.66
C ILE A 84 13.46 0.60 13.48
N ASN A 85 12.18 0.29 13.25
CA ASN A 85 11.11 1.25 12.96
C ASN A 85 11.53 2.29 11.91
N ALA A 86 11.93 1.82 10.71
CA ALA A 86 12.37 2.69 9.63
C ALA A 86 11.72 2.33 8.29
N ILE A 87 11.59 3.32 7.41
CA ILE A 87 11.18 3.14 6.02
C ILE A 87 12.33 3.58 5.12
N CYS A 88 12.88 2.63 4.36
CA CYS A 88 13.89 2.89 3.34
C CYS A 88 13.21 3.24 2.01
N ILE A 89 13.37 4.47 1.54
CA ILE A 89 12.80 4.97 0.29
C ILE A 89 13.90 5.06 -0.77
N ARG A 90 13.64 4.50 -1.95
CA ARG A 90 14.63 4.41 -3.02
C ARG A 90 14.26 5.33 -4.17
N GLY A 91 15.03 6.40 -4.31
CA GLY A 91 14.84 7.39 -5.36
C GLY A 91 14.37 8.75 -4.88
N LYS A 92 14.22 9.66 -5.84
CA LYS A 92 13.94 11.08 -5.59
C LYS A 92 12.48 11.33 -5.23
N ASN A 93 11.57 10.51 -5.78
CA ASN A 93 10.15 10.66 -5.65
C ASN A 93 9.55 9.39 -5.06
N THR A 94 8.51 9.54 -4.26
CA THR A 94 7.72 8.43 -3.71
C THR A 94 6.25 8.79 -3.70
N SER A 95 5.39 7.81 -3.98
CA SER A 95 3.94 8.00 -3.89
C SER A 95 3.46 7.80 -2.46
N VAL A 96 2.35 8.45 -2.09
CA VAL A 96 1.69 8.22 -0.80
C VAL A 96 1.31 6.76 -0.65
N ALA A 97 0.78 6.12 -1.69
CA ALA A 97 0.43 4.69 -1.66
C ALA A 97 1.64 3.82 -1.28
N THR A 98 2.81 4.06 -1.88
CA THR A 98 4.06 3.35 -1.54
C THR A 98 4.42 3.54 -0.06
N VAL A 99 4.26 4.73 0.49
CA VAL A 99 4.61 4.97 1.91
C VAL A 99 3.59 4.33 2.84
N LEU A 100 2.30 4.37 2.51
CA LEU A 100 1.25 3.69 3.30
C LEU A 100 1.42 2.17 3.29
N HIS A 101 1.88 1.59 2.17
CA HIS A 101 2.28 0.19 2.09
C HIS A 101 3.33 -0.16 3.15
N GLU A 102 4.41 0.62 3.22
CA GLU A 102 5.46 0.36 4.22
C GLU A 102 4.96 0.64 5.65
N ILE A 103 4.09 1.63 5.88
CA ILE A 103 3.47 1.85 7.19
C ILE A 103 2.61 0.65 7.58
N ALA A 104 1.87 0.04 6.65
CA ALA A 104 1.08 -1.16 6.95
C ALA A 104 1.98 -2.32 7.43
N HIS A 105 3.17 -2.49 6.84
CA HIS A 105 4.16 -3.45 7.35
C HIS A 105 4.64 -3.09 8.77
N ILE A 106 4.93 -1.81 9.05
CA ILE A 106 5.33 -1.34 10.39
C ILE A 106 4.22 -1.64 11.42
N VAL A 107 2.97 -1.32 11.11
CA VAL A 107 1.82 -1.49 12.02
C VAL A 107 1.55 -2.95 12.33
N VAL A 108 1.55 -3.82 11.31
CA VAL A 108 1.28 -5.25 11.52
C VAL A 108 2.51 -5.98 12.09
N GLY A 109 3.71 -5.42 11.92
CA GLY A 109 4.95 -5.98 12.46
C GLY A 109 5.39 -7.28 11.79
N ILE A 110 4.90 -7.56 10.57
CA ILE A 110 5.26 -8.75 9.80
C ILE A 110 5.53 -8.39 8.34
N ASP A 111 6.55 -9.04 7.75
CA ASP A 111 6.96 -8.85 6.34
C ASP A 111 6.11 -9.68 5.36
N SER A 112 4.87 -10.01 5.73
CA SER A 112 3.94 -10.78 4.91
C SER A 112 2.80 -9.89 4.40
N HIS A 113 2.24 -10.23 3.25
CA HIS A 113 1.13 -9.49 2.64
C HIS A 113 -0.23 -10.15 2.94
N GLY A 114 -0.34 -10.83 4.09
CA GLY A 114 -1.52 -11.57 4.52
C GLY A 114 -2.72 -10.67 4.87
N VAL A 115 -3.79 -11.26 5.40
CA VAL A 115 -5.07 -10.54 5.65
C VAL A 115 -4.90 -9.30 6.53
N LEU A 116 -4.08 -9.37 7.58
CA LEU A 116 -3.84 -8.23 8.48
C LEU A 116 -3.19 -7.06 7.74
N PHE A 117 -2.20 -7.34 6.89
CA PHE A 117 -1.53 -6.33 6.07
C PHE A 117 -2.52 -5.67 5.10
N ARG A 118 -3.30 -6.48 4.37
CA ARG A 118 -4.22 -5.95 3.35
C ARG A 118 -5.34 -5.13 3.97
N ASP A 119 -5.89 -5.58 5.10
CA ASP A 119 -6.91 -4.85 5.84
C ASP A 119 -6.37 -3.50 6.33
N GLU A 120 -5.15 -3.48 6.86
CA GLU A 120 -4.50 -2.26 7.34
C GLU A 120 -4.16 -1.29 6.19
N LEU A 121 -3.63 -1.79 5.08
CA LEU A 121 -3.36 -0.97 3.90
C LEU A 121 -4.64 -0.33 3.35
N VAL A 122 -5.73 -1.11 3.19
CA VAL A 122 -7.03 -0.57 2.75
C VAL A 122 -7.54 0.51 3.73
N ARG A 123 -7.38 0.29 5.03
CA ARG A 123 -7.76 1.27 6.08
C ARG A 123 -6.97 2.57 5.95
N LEU A 124 -5.66 2.48 5.79
CA LEU A 124 -4.75 3.62 5.61
C LEU A 124 -5.05 4.38 4.31
N CYS A 125 -5.22 3.68 3.18
CA CYS A 125 -5.59 4.28 1.90
C CYS A 125 -6.93 5.04 2.01
N ARG A 126 -7.90 4.49 2.74
CA ARG A 126 -9.21 5.14 2.96
C ARG A 126 -9.06 6.45 3.72
N ALA A 127 -8.19 6.48 4.73
CA ALA A 127 -7.99 7.61 5.62
C ALA A 127 -7.13 8.74 5.02
N HIS A 128 -6.17 8.38 4.14
CA HIS A 128 -5.11 9.29 3.69
C HIS A 128 -4.98 9.46 2.16
N ILE A 129 -5.69 8.67 1.36
CA ILE A 129 -5.82 8.87 -0.10
C ILE A 129 -7.27 9.24 -0.43
N SER A 130 -8.17 8.26 -0.46
CA SER A 130 -9.60 8.47 -0.67
C SER A 130 -10.40 7.19 -0.39
N VAL A 131 -11.71 7.36 -0.18
CA VAL A 131 -12.64 6.20 -0.05
C VAL A 131 -12.70 5.40 -1.35
N GLU A 132 -12.65 6.07 -2.50
CA GLU A 132 -12.68 5.44 -3.82
C GLU A 132 -11.45 4.56 -4.06
N TYR A 133 -10.25 5.05 -3.73
CA TYR A 133 -9.01 4.29 -3.82
C TYR A 133 -9.08 3.01 -3.00
N ALA A 134 -9.49 3.14 -1.73
CA ALA A 134 -9.59 2.00 -0.84
C ALA A 134 -10.66 1.00 -1.26
N ALA A 135 -11.82 1.47 -1.76
CA ALA A 135 -12.89 0.61 -2.23
C ALA A 135 -12.48 -0.17 -3.49
N MET A 136 -11.76 0.48 -4.41
CA MET A 136 -11.21 -0.17 -5.59
C MET A 136 -10.16 -1.22 -5.19
N LEU A 137 -9.20 -0.86 -4.31
CA LEU A 137 -8.18 -1.78 -3.82
C LEU A 137 -8.78 -3.02 -3.13
N HIS A 138 -9.75 -2.82 -2.23
CA HIS A 138 -10.47 -3.92 -1.57
C HIS A 138 -11.21 -4.81 -2.58
N GLY A 139 -11.87 -4.20 -3.57
CA GLY A 139 -12.58 -4.91 -4.62
C GLY A 139 -11.67 -5.76 -5.50
N VAL A 140 -10.51 -5.22 -5.89
CA VAL A 140 -9.51 -5.97 -6.69
C VAL A 140 -8.89 -7.10 -5.86
N TYR A 141 -8.51 -6.86 -4.60
CA TYR A 141 -8.03 -7.93 -3.70
C TYR A 141 -9.05 -9.07 -3.59
N SER A 142 -10.31 -8.74 -3.31
CA SER A 142 -11.38 -9.72 -3.18
C SER A 142 -11.61 -10.48 -4.48
N GLY A 143 -11.56 -9.78 -5.63
CA GLY A 143 -11.71 -10.38 -6.95
C GLY A 143 -10.58 -11.31 -7.38
N LEU A 144 -9.36 -11.10 -6.87
CA LEU A 144 -8.23 -12.01 -7.04
C LEU A 144 -8.25 -13.20 -6.04
N GLY A 145 -9.29 -13.30 -5.21
CA GLY A 145 -9.43 -14.37 -4.22
C GLY A 145 -8.53 -14.20 -2.98
N LEU A 146 -7.96 -13.00 -2.77
CA LEU A 146 -7.23 -12.71 -1.53
C LEU A 146 -8.23 -12.59 -0.38
N THR A 147 -7.93 -13.27 0.74
CA THR A 147 -8.76 -13.18 1.94
C THR A 147 -8.73 -11.77 2.51
N MET A 148 -9.89 -11.17 2.73
CA MET A 148 -10.05 -9.83 3.30
C MET A 148 -11.09 -9.88 4.41
N SER A 149 -10.97 -8.99 5.40
CA SER A 149 -12.13 -8.71 6.25
C SER A 149 -13.27 -8.08 5.42
N PRO A 150 -14.54 -8.26 5.83
CA PRO A 150 -15.65 -7.58 5.17
C PRO A 150 -15.41 -6.07 5.11
N TRP A 151 -15.75 -5.45 3.98
CA TRP A 151 -15.62 -3.99 3.82
C TRP A 151 -16.39 -3.29 4.95
N PRO A 152 -15.72 -2.51 5.81
CA PRO A 152 -16.42 -1.83 6.90
C PRO A 152 -17.30 -0.73 6.30
N ALA A 153 -18.62 -0.92 6.39
CA ALA A 153 -19.63 0.00 5.87
C ALA A 153 -19.53 1.40 6.50
N SER A 154 -18.95 1.52 7.69
CA SER A 154 -18.68 2.79 8.35
C SER A 154 -17.18 2.98 8.58
N ALA A 155 -16.70 4.20 8.33
CA ALA A 155 -15.47 4.66 8.94
C ALA A 155 -15.77 4.79 10.43
N ALA A 156 -15.44 3.78 11.22
CA ALA A 156 -15.37 3.97 12.66
C ALA A 156 -14.31 5.04 12.88
N GLN A 157 -14.76 6.26 13.18
CA GLN A 157 -13.92 7.32 13.74
C GLN A 157 -13.31 6.72 15.02
N ARG A 158 -12.01 6.45 14.98
CA ARG A 158 -11.20 6.36 16.19
C ARG A 158 -10.74 7.77 16.53
#